data_AF-A0A8J8JJM6-F1
#
_entry.id   AF-A0A8J8JJM6-F1
#
_cell.length_a   1.000
_cell.length_b   1.000
_cell.length_c   1.000
_cell.angle_alpha   90.00
_cell.angle_beta   90.00
_cell.angle_gamma   90.00
#
_symmetry.space_group_name_H-M   'P 1'
#
loop_
_entity.id
_entity.type
_entity.pdbx_description
1 polymer ?
#
loop_
_entity_poly.entity_id
_entity_poly.type
_entity_poly.pdbx_seq_one_letter_code
_entity_poly.pdbx_strand_id
1 'polypeptide(L)' 'SAIMGSMPEDRDFSIDVIKFKPVRILVKDTYYRGSLMIFRYRGSLEIARFGYENGFGEKTRYGFGMVKVIDEELRREDQE' A
#
# COMPACT_ATOMS: atom_id res chain seq x y z
N SER A 1 7.76 11.86 12.93
CA SER A 1 7.98 13.01 12.03
C SER A 1 7.00 12.95 10.89
N ALA A 2 6.42 14.09 10.50
CA ALA A 2 5.73 14.19 9.22
C ALA A 2 6.76 14.00 8.11
N ILE A 3 6.55 13.03 7.22
CA ILE A 3 7.53 12.68 6.18
C ILE A 3 7.53 13.75 5.07
N MET A 4 6.35 14.25 4.68
CA MET A 4 6.17 15.30 3.66
C MET A 4 6.09 16.72 4.24
N GLY A 5 6.10 16.89 5.57
CA GLY A 5 6.05 18.20 6.24
C GLY A 5 4.69 18.90 6.28
N SER A 6 3.80 18.65 5.31
CA SER A 6 2.41 19.14 5.27
C SER A 6 1.41 18.01 5.02
N MET A 7 0.13 18.31 5.22
CA MET A 7 -0.97 17.41 4.82
C MET A 7 -1.17 17.50 3.29
N PRO A 8 -1.57 16.41 2.62
CA PRO A 8 -1.91 16.45 1.21
C PRO A 8 -3.15 17.33 0.97
N GLU A 9 -3.25 17.88 -0.25
CA GLU A 9 -4.38 18.72 -0.66
C GLU A 9 -5.65 17.89 -0.75
N ASP A 10 -5.58 16.75 -1.44
CA ASP A 10 -6.64 15.75 -1.49
C ASP A 10 -6.41 14.67 -0.42
N ARG A 11 -7.41 14.46 0.43
CA ARG A 11 -7.37 13.52 1.57
C ARG A 11 -8.33 12.36 1.41
N ASP A 12 -9.18 12.39 0.39
CA ASP A 12 -10.21 11.39 0.22
C ASP A 12 -9.67 10.24 -0.62
N PHE A 13 -9.80 9.03 -0.07
CA PHE A 13 -9.49 7.81 -0.79
C PHE A 13 -10.33 6.65 -0.28
N SER A 14 -10.49 5.65 -1.13
CA SER A 14 -11.14 4.38 -0.80
C SER A 14 -10.35 3.20 -1.36
N ILE A 15 -10.50 2.06 -0.69
CA ILE A 15 -9.92 0.79 -1.12
C ILE A 15 -11.01 -0.27 -1.24
N ASP A 16 -11.02 -0.99 -2.36
CA ASP A 16 -11.81 -2.21 -2.52
C ASP A 16 -10.88 -3.41 -2.37
N VAL A 17 -11.12 -4.24 -1.35
CA VAL A 17 -10.30 -5.44 -1.11
C VAL A 17 -10.73 -6.56 -2.05
N ILE A 18 -9.80 -7.05 -2.87
CA ILE A 18 -10.03 -8.12 -3.85
C ILE A 18 -9.62 -9.47 -3.27
N LYS A 19 -8.45 -9.55 -2.63
CA LYS A 19 -7.97 -10.74 -1.93
C LYS A 19 -7.40 -10.34 -0.58
N PHE A 20 -7.58 -11.20 0.42
CA PHE A 20 -7.10 -10.98 1.77
C PHE A 20 -6.63 -12.28 2.40
N LYS A 21 -5.44 -12.24 3.00
CA LYS A 21 -4.88 -13.30 3.82
C LYS A 21 -4.29 -12.70 5.11
N PRO A 22 -4.81 -13.03 6.30
CA PRO A 22 -4.22 -12.57 7.54
C PRO A 22 -2.88 -13.25 7.77
N VAL A 23 -1.88 -12.48 8.23
CA VAL A 23 -0.56 -12.99 8.58
C VAL A 23 -0.15 -12.51 9.97
N ARG A 24 0.64 -13.32 10.68
CA ARG A 24 1.25 -12.94 11.96
C ARG A 24 2.75 -13.13 11.87
N ILE A 25 3.50 -12.04 12.01
CA ILE A 25 4.95 -12.03 11.81
C ILE A 25 5.61 -11.63 13.14
N LEU A 26 6.59 -12.43 13.59
CA LEU A 26 7.43 -12.09 14.73
C LEU A 26 8.51 -11.12 14.26
N VAL A 27 8.59 -9.93 14.87
CA VAL A 27 9.69 -9.00 14.66
C VAL A 27 10.33 -8.76 16.02
N LYS A 28 11.58 -9.21 16.15
CA LYS A 28 12.31 -9.25 17.42
C LYS A 28 11.54 -10.08 18.47
N ASP A 29 10.84 -9.43 19.38
CA ASP A 29 10.13 -9.99 20.54
C ASP A 29 8.61 -9.83 20.47
N THR A 30 8.11 -9.16 19.43
CA THR A 30 6.69 -8.77 19.32
C THR A 30 6.06 -9.35 18.07
N TYR A 31 4.88 -9.95 18.22
CA TYR A 31 4.07 -10.41 17.09
C TYR A 31 3.20 -9.29 16.53
N TYR A 32 3.34 -9.03 15.23
CA TYR A 32 2.50 -8.10 14.48
C TYR A 32 1.49 -8.87 13.63
N ARG A 33 0.23 -8.42 13.65
CA ARG A 33 -0.81 -8.89 12.73
C ARG A 33 -0.81 -7.97 11.51
N GLY A 34 -0.80 -8.55 10.32
CA GLY A 34 -0.83 -7.83 9.06
C GLY A 34 -1.73 -8.51 8.04
N SER A 35 -1.87 -7.84 6.90
CA SER A 35 -2.76 -8.25 5.81
C SER A 35 -1.92 -8.41 4.54
N LEU A 36 -1.78 -9.63 4.04
CA LEU A 36 -1.36 -9.83 2.65
C LEU A 36 -2.61 -9.69 1.78
N MET A 37 -2.66 -8.64 0.97
CA MET A 37 -3.87 -8.28 0.26
C MET A 37 -3.62 -7.76 -1.14
N ILE A 38 -4.62 -7.94 -1.99
CA ILE A 38 -4.76 -7.27 -3.28
C ILE A 38 -5.95 -6.34 -3.13
N PHE A 39 -5.79 -5.08 -3.47
CA PHE A 39 -6.84 -4.08 -3.38
C PHE A 39 -6.77 -3.11 -4.55
N ARG A 40 -7.92 -2.53 -4.90
CA ARG A 40 -8.01 -1.42 -5.84
C ARG A 40 -8.12 -0.12 -5.05
N TYR A 41 -7.25 0.83 -5.36
CA TYR A 41 -7.24 2.15 -4.75
C TYR A 41 -7.98 3.16 -5.63
N ARG A 42 -8.75 4.08 -5.04
CA ARG A 42 -9.35 5.24 -5.73
C ARG A 42 -9.26 6.48 -4.85
N GLY A 43 -9.04 7.65 -5.45
CA GLY A 43 -8.97 8.93 -4.75
C GLY A 43 -7.60 9.59 -4.87
N SER A 44 -7.19 10.30 -3.82
CA SER A 44 -5.99 11.13 -3.78
C SER A 44 -4.75 10.48 -4.38
N LEU A 45 -4.20 11.12 -5.42
CA LEU A 45 -2.97 10.68 -6.07
C LEU A 45 -1.73 10.88 -5.18
N GLU A 46 -1.73 11.94 -4.37
CA GLU A 46 -0.64 12.22 -3.43
C GLU A 46 -0.49 11.10 -2.40
N ILE A 47 -1.61 10.66 -1.82
CA ILE A 47 -1.63 9.54 -0.87
C ILE A 47 -1.26 8.22 -1.56
N ALA A 48 -1.74 7.99 -2.78
CA ALA A 48 -1.40 6.80 -3.55
C ALA A 48 0.12 6.70 -3.80
N ARG A 49 0.73 7.79 -4.29
CA ARG A 49 2.17 7.87 -4.53
C ARG A 49 2.96 7.71 -3.24
N PHE A 50 2.54 8.40 -2.18
CA PHE A 50 3.18 8.29 -0.88
C PHE A 50 3.18 6.83 -0.36
N GLY A 51 2.03 6.16 -0.41
CA GLY A 51 1.89 4.77 0.03
C GLY A 51 2.65 3.78 -0.87
N TYR A 52 2.80 4.08 -2.16
CA TYR A 52 3.63 3.28 -3.06
C TYR A 52 5.12 3.39 -2.72
N GLU A 53 5.61 4.62 -2.53
CA GLU A 53 7.03 4.89 -2.28
C GLU A 53 7.47 4.53 -0.85
N ASN A 54 6.60 4.75 0.15
CA ASN A 54 6.94 4.62 1.57
C ASN A 54 6.26 3.43 2.27
N GLY A 55 5.35 2.74 1.57
CA GLY A 55 4.51 1.68 2.12
C GLY A 55 3.19 2.18 2.73
N PHE A 56 2.14 1.38 2.62
CA PHE A 56 0.83 1.63 3.22
C PHE A 56 0.75 1.15 4.67
N GLY A 57 0.06 1.92 5.51
CA GLY A 57 -0.18 1.58 6.91
C GLY A 57 0.99 1.94 7.82
N GLU A 58 1.28 1.09 8.80
CA GLU A 58 2.26 1.34 9.85
C GLU A 58 3.50 0.45 9.75
N LYS A 59 4.54 0.80 10.52
CA LYS A 59 5.76 0.00 10.69
C LYS A 59 6.46 -0.34 9.36
N THR A 60 6.33 0.53 8.36
CA THR A 60 6.93 0.34 7.04
C THR A 60 8.46 0.19 7.11
N ARG A 61 9.10 0.90 8.04
CA ARG A 61 10.53 0.76 8.35
C ARG A 61 10.95 -0.63 8.85
N TYR A 62 10.02 -1.48 9.28
CA TYR A 62 10.26 -2.87 9.66
C TYR A 62 9.93 -3.86 8.52
N GLY A 63 9.67 -3.37 7.30
CA GLY A 63 9.41 -4.20 6.13
C GLY A 63 7.93 -4.50 5.85
N PHE A 64 7.01 -3.70 6.38
CA PHE A 64 5.57 -3.85 6.15
C PHE A 64 5.06 -2.83 5.12
N GLY A 65 3.90 -3.10 4.52
CA GLY A 65 3.14 -2.10 3.76
C GLY A 65 3.64 -1.82 2.34
N MET A 66 4.79 -2.36 1.93
CA MET A 66 5.26 -2.25 0.54
C MET A 66 4.29 -2.97 -0.41
N VAL A 67 3.99 -2.32 -1.54
CA VAL A 67 3.06 -2.81 -2.55
C VAL A 67 3.70 -2.81 -3.93
N LYS A 68 3.04 -3.45 -4.90
CA LYS A 68 3.37 -3.36 -6.33
C LYS A 68 2.08 -3.15 -7.14
N VAL A 69 2.19 -2.47 -8.27
CA VAL A 69 1.10 -2.38 -9.25
C VAL A 69 1.03 -3.71 -10.02
N ILE A 70 -0.18 -4.21 -10.29
CA ILE A 70 -0.41 -5.52 -10.95
C ILE A 70 -1.02 -5.40 -12.34
N ASP A 71 -1.49 -4.21 -12.74
CA ASP A 71 -2.22 -4.01 -14.01
C ASP A 71 -1.30 -3.66 -15.20
N GLU A 72 0.03 -3.63 -15.02
CA GLU A 72 0.97 -3.24 -16.10
C GLU A 72 1.18 -4.32 -17.17
N GLU A 73 0.97 -5.60 -16.86
CA GLU A 73 1.18 -6.70 -17.81
C GLU A 73 0.05 -6.78 -18.86
N LEU A 74 -1.20 -6.53 -18.47
CA LEU A 74 -2.35 -6.62 -19.38
C LEU A 74 -2.36 -5.55 -20.50
N ARG A 75 -1.64 -4.44 -20.34
CA ARG A 75 -1.58 -3.39 -21.38
C ARG A 75 -0.54 -3.66 -22.47
N ARG A 76 0.44 -4.53 -22.22
CA ARG A 76 1.50 -4.83 -23.19
C ARG A 76 1.06 -5.86 -24.23
N GLU A 77 0.23 -6.82 -23.83
CA GLU A 77 -0.26 -7.88 -24.73
C GLU A 77 -1.34 -7.37 -25.72
N ASP A 78 -2.07 -6.30 -25.40
CA ASP A 78 -3.08 -5.71 -26.28
C ASP A 78 -2.49 -4.75 -27.36
N GLN A 79 -1.16 -4.51 -27.33
CA GLN A 79 -0.47 -3.59 -28.24
C GLN A 79 0.58 -4.27 -29.16
N GLU A 80 0.72 -5.60 -29.10
CA GLU A 80 1.52 -6.43 -30.01
C GLU A 80 0.62 -7.30 -30.91
#